data_AF-A0A843FTM9-F1
#
_entry.id   AF-A0A843FTM9-F1
#
_cell.length_a   1.000
_cell.length_b   1.000
_cell.length_c   1.000
_cell.angle_alpha   90.00
_cell.angle_beta   90.00
_cell.angle_gamma   90.00
#
_symmetry.space_group_name_H-M   'P 1'
#
loop_
_entity.id
_entity.type
_entity.pdbx_description
1 polymer ?
#
loop_
_entity_poly.entity_id
_entity_poly.type
_entity_poly.pdbx_seq_one_letter_code
_entity_poly.pdbx_strand_id
1 'polypeptide(L)'
;SVRDLLKLESKQDPDEELNPRMKDLAEKLKFSDEFLDRDVNRGFSGGEVKRSEILQLLAQEPLFTMFDEPDSGVDIENVELLAGQLNVLLDKDKKPGQRKRAGLLITHLGYILNFVKADKAHVLMHGMIACSGDPDEILEDIRKEGFNGCVGCAECNS
;
A
#
# COMPACT_ATOMS: atom_id res chain seq x y z
N SER A 1 1.05 23.34 -4.18
CA SER A 1 2.11 22.53 -3.54
C SER A 1 1.53 21.19 -3.06
N VAL A 2 2.36 20.29 -2.50
CA VAL A 2 1.86 19.07 -1.82
C VAL A 2 0.88 19.44 -0.71
N ARG A 3 1.14 20.52 0.04
CA ARG A 3 0.25 21.05 1.08
C ARG A 3 -1.14 21.36 0.54
N ASP A 4 -1.23 22.07 -0.59
CA ASP A 4 -2.53 22.41 -1.20
C ASP A 4 -3.27 21.17 -1.66
N LEU A 5 -2.55 20.18 -2.20
CA LEU A 5 -3.14 18.90 -2.58
C LEU A 5 -3.74 18.19 -1.36
N LEU A 6 -3.03 18.12 -0.23
CA LEU A 6 -3.56 17.50 0.99
C LEU A 6 -4.81 18.19 1.52
N LYS A 7 -4.90 19.52 1.41
CA LYS A 7 -6.12 20.26 1.78
C LYS A 7 -7.29 19.82 0.92
N LEU A 8 -7.09 19.76 -0.41
CA LEU A 8 -8.13 19.31 -1.33
C LEU A 8 -8.57 17.87 -1.06
N GLU A 9 -7.63 16.95 -0.88
CA GLU A 9 -7.91 15.52 -0.65
C GLU A 9 -8.61 15.26 0.69
N SER A 10 -8.29 16.06 1.70
CA SER A 10 -8.97 16.02 3.00
C SER A 10 -10.27 16.84 3.06
N LYS A 11 -10.71 17.40 1.92
CA LYS A 11 -11.90 18.27 1.79
C LYS A 11 -11.85 19.49 2.72
N GLN A 12 -10.65 19.98 2.99
CA GLN A 12 -10.40 21.18 3.77
C GLN A 12 -10.47 22.43 2.87
N ASP A 13 -10.81 23.57 3.47
CA ASP A 13 -10.72 24.87 2.81
C ASP A 13 -9.25 25.17 2.42
N PRO A 14 -8.96 25.51 1.15
CA PRO A 14 -7.63 25.89 0.69
C PRO A 14 -6.99 27.04 1.48
N ASP A 15 -7.80 27.98 2.00
CA ASP A 15 -7.30 29.19 2.68
C ASP A 15 -6.95 28.93 4.16
N GLU A 16 -7.29 27.77 4.72
CA GLU A 16 -6.98 27.39 6.09
C GLU A 16 -5.57 26.81 6.25
N GLU A 17 -5.03 26.80 7.47
CA GLU A 17 -3.82 26.05 7.78
C GLU A 17 -4.05 24.54 7.68
N LEU A 18 -3.02 23.81 7.21
CA LEU A 18 -3.09 22.35 7.12
C LEU A 18 -3.44 21.74 8.49
N ASN A 19 -4.52 20.96 8.55
CA ASN A 19 -5.00 20.43 9.82
C ASN A 19 -3.97 19.51 10.52
N PRO A 20 -4.02 19.37 11.86
CA PRO A 20 -3.03 18.60 12.62
C PRO A 20 -2.90 17.13 12.19
N ARG A 21 -4.01 16.52 11.72
CA ARG A 21 -4.00 15.14 11.23
C ARG A 21 -3.16 15.01 9.96
N MET A 22 -3.27 15.95 9.02
CA MET A 22 -2.47 15.92 7.79
C MET A 22 -0.98 16.18 8.06
N LYS A 23 -0.65 17.04 9.02
CA LYS A 23 0.73 17.24 9.48
C LYS A 23 1.33 15.94 10.06
N ASP A 24 0.60 15.26 10.94
CA ASP A 24 1.00 13.96 11.50
C ASP A 24 1.18 12.87 10.41
N LEU A 25 0.29 12.82 9.41
CA LEU A 25 0.44 11.89 8.29
C LEU A 25 1.68 12.20 7.44
N ALA A 26 1.97 13.47 7.17
CA ALA A 26 3.15 13.88 6.44
C ALA A 26 4.44 13.50 7.18
N GLU A 27 4.49 13.75 8.49
CA GLU A 27 5.62 13.36 9.35
C GLU A 27 5.83 11.84 9.37
N LYS A 28 4.74 11.06 9.50
CA LYS A 28 4.79 9.59 9.43
C LYS A 28 5.35 9.08 8.12
N LEU A 29 5.15 9.79 7.02
CA LEU A 29 5.72 9.46 5.70
C LEU A 29 7.06 10.17 5.43
N LYS A 30 7.72 10.69 6.48
CA LYS A 30 9.02 11.36 6.43
C LYS A 30 9.03 12.53 5.42
N PHE A 31 7.93 13.27 5.33
CA PHE A 31 7.89 14.55 4.63
C PHE A 31 8.18 15.68 5.63
N SER A 32 9.23 16.46 5.36
CA SER A 32 9.49 17.68 6.13
C SER A 32 8.47 18.76 5.78
N ASP A 33 8.31 19.75 6.66
CA ASP A 33 7.39 20.86 6.40
C ASP A 33 7.79 21.65 5.13
N GLU A 34 9.10 21.82 4.89
CA GLU A 34 9.64 22.40 3.65
C GLU A 34 9.26 21.57 2.42
N PHE A 35 9.18 20.24 2.55
CA PHE A 35 8.78 19.38 1.45
C PHE A 35 7.32 19.60 1.06
N LEU A 36 6.44 19.90 2.03
CA LEU A 36 5.02 20.13 1.78
C LEU A 36 4.79 21.35 0.88
N ASP A 37 5.71 22.31 0.87
CA ASP A 37 5.63 23.50 0.01
C ASP A 37 6.12 23.28 -1.43
N ARG A 38 6.68 22.11 -1.73
CA ARG A 38 7.14 21.79 -3.09
C ARG A 38 5.98 21.56 -4.05
N ASP A 39 6.26 21.79 -5.34
CA ASP A 39 5.40 21.35 -6.44
C ASP A 39 5.30 19.82 -6.45
N VAL A 40 4.09 19.33 -6.63
CA VAL A 40 3.81 17.89 -6.73
C VAL A 40 4.59 17.30 -7.90
N ASN A 41 5.27 16.17 -7.69
CA ASN A 41 6.05 15.43 -8.70
C ASN A 41 7.25 16.18 -9.32
N ARG A 42 7.63 17.35 -8.81
CA ARG A 42 8.79 18.09 -9.34
C ARG A 42 10.04 17.81 -8.52
N GLY A 43 10.94 17.00 -9.09
CA GLY A 43 12.23 16.66 -8.47
C GLY A 43 12.11 15.68 -7.31
N PHE A 44 11.08 14.82 -7.32
CA PHE A 44 10.93 13.73 -6.35
C PHE A 44 11.75 12.52 -6.83
N SER A 45 12.41 11.84 -5.91
CA SER A 45 12.89 10.47 -6.11
C SER A 45 11.73 9.48 -6.24
N GLY A 46 11.98 8.29 -6.78
CA GLY A 46 10.94 7.25 -6.91
C GLY A 46 10.25 6.92 -5.58
N GLY A 47 11.02 6.80 -4.49
CA GLY A 47 10.47 6.57 -3.15
C GLY A 47 9.65 7.76 -2.61
N GLU A 48 10.02 9.00 -2.92
CA GLU A 48 9.22 10.18 -2.55
C GLU A 48 7.90 10.24 -3.32
N VAL A 49 7.90 9.87 -4.60
CA VAL A 49 6.65 9.76 -5.38
C VAL A 49 5.70 8.76 -4.73
N LYS A 50 6.16 7.53 -4.44
CA LYS A 50 5.35 6.49 -3.80
C LYS A 50 4.85 6.90 -2.41
N ARG A 51 5.70 7.51 -1.57
CA ARG A 51 5.27 8.07 -0.28
C ARG A 51 4.21 9.14 -0.47
N SER A 52 4.31 9.97 -1.50
CA SER A 52 3.32 11.03 -1.76
C SER A 52 1.97 10.47 -2.23
N GLU A 53 1.98 9.38 -3.00
CA GLU A 53 0.76 8.67 -3.43
C GLU A 53 0.03 8.07 -2.21
N ILE A 54 0.77 7.38 -1.33
CA ILE A 54 0.20 6.81 -0.10
C ILE A 54 -0.30 7.92 0.84
N LEU A 55 0.42 9.05 0.94
CA LEU A 55 -0.02 10.20 1.74
C LEU A 55 -1.38 10.73 1.28
N GLN A 56 -1.58 10.86 -0.03
CA GLN A 56 -2.86 11.30 -0.60
C GLN A 56 -3.98 10.28 -0.31
N LEU A 57 -3.71 8.98 -0.43
CA LEU A 57 -4.69 7.93 -0.11
C LEU A 57 -5.09 7.96 1.39
N LEU A 58 -4.14 8.19 2.29
CA LEU A 58 -4.42 8.32 3.72
C LEU A 58 -5.26 9.59 4.01
N ALA A 59 -5.03 10.67 3.28
CA ALA A 59 -5.81 11.89 3.40
C ALA A 59 -7.28 11.68 3.02
N GLN A 60 -7.53 10.95 1.93
CA GLN A 60 -8.88 10.67 1.40
C GLN A 60 -9.71 9.70 2.25
N GLU A 61 -9.06 8.80 3.02
CA GLU A 61 -9.72 7.73 3.78
C GLU A 61 -10.74 6.87 2.97
N PRO A 62 -10.36 6.32 1.79
CA PRO A 62 -11.25 5.52 0.96
C PRO A 62 -11.76 4.26 1.66
N LEU A 63 -12.96 3.81 1.26
CA LEU A 63 -13.53 2.53 1.69
C LEU A 63 -12.88 1.33 0.97
N PHE A 64 -12.39 1.54 -0.24
CA PHE A 64 -11.71 0.53 -1.04
C PHE A 64 -10.56 1.14 -1.81
N THR A 65 -9.40 0.48 -1.80
CA THR A 65 -8.19 0.95 -2.48
C THR A 65 -7.53 -0.17 -3.26
N MET A 66 -7.04 0.12 -4.46
CA MET A 66 -6.17 -0.78 -5.22
C MET A 66 -4.76 -0.21 -5.23
N PHE A 67 -3.78 -1.02 -4.85
CA PHE A 67 -2.37 -0.66 -4.85
C PHE A 67 -1.68 -1.48 -5.94
N ASP A 68 -1.29 -0.80 -7.01
CA ASP A 68 -0.55 -1.42 -8.10
C ASP A 68 0.95 -1.19 -7.91
N GLU A 69 1.67 -2.24 -7.54
CA GLU A 69 3.10 -2.24 -7.25
C GLU A 69 3.56 -1.07 -6.35
N PRO A 70 3.05 -0.95 -5.11
CA PRO A 70 3.50 0.10 -4.20
C PRO A 70 4.96 -0.07 -3.75
N ASP A 71 5.54 -1.26 -3.97
CA ASP A 71 6.91 -1.61 -3.62
C ASP A 71 7.91 -1.49 -4.80
N SER A 72 7.47 -1.12 -6.00
CA SER A 72 8.37 -1.08 -7.17
C SER A 72 9.30 0.14 -7.17
N GLY A 73 10.61 -0.12 -7.33
CA GLY A 73 11.63 0.92 -7.41
C GLY A 73 11.91 1.65 -6.09
N VAL A 74 11.52 1.05 -4.97
CA VAL A 74 11.63 1.59 -3.62
C VAL A 74 12.61 0.75 -2.79
N ASP A 75 13.41 1.38 -1.93
CA ASP A 75 14.28 0.65 -1.00
C ASP A 75 13.49 -0.05 0.12
N ILE A 76 14.12 -1.01 0.78
CA ILE A 76 13.48 -1.85 1.81
C ILE A 76 12.90 -1.01 2.96
N GLU A 77 13.63 0.02 3.41
CA GLU A 77 13.17 0.88 4.52
C GLU A 77 11.88 1.63 4.17
N ASN A 78 11.78 2.13 2.94
CA ASN A 78 10.57 2.77 2.46
C ASN A 78 9.45 1.75 2.23
N VAL A 79 9.73 0.52 1.78
CA VAL A 79 8.71 -0.54 1.67
C VAL A 79 8.09 -0.86 3.03
N GLU A 80 8.90 -1.01 4.08
CA GLU A 80 8.41 -1.25 5.44
C GLU A 80 7.54 -0.07 5.93
N LEU A 81 7.98 1.16 5.68
CA LEU A 81 7.24 2.37 6.02
C LEU A 81 5.86 2.40 5.32
N LEU A 82 5.84 2.16 4.01
CA LEU A 82 4.63 2.15 3.21
C LEU A 82 3.68 1.06 3.70
N ALA A 83 4.16 -0.16 3.92
CA ALA A 83 3.38 -1.27 4.44
C ALA A 83 2.74 -0.96 5.80
N GLY A 84 3.48 -0.28 6.70
CA GLY A 84 2.95 0.21 7.97
C GLY A 84 1.74 1.13 7.78
N GLN A 85 1.82 2.08 6.85
CA GLN A 85 0.69 2.97 6.55
C GLN A 85 -0.46 2.26 5.85
N LEU A 86 -0.18 1.29 4.96
CA LEU A 86 -1.22 0.46 4.33
C LEU A 86 -2.01 -0.34 5.38
N ASN A 87 -1.34 -0.90 6.38
CA ASN A 87 -2.00 -1.61 7.46
C ASN A 87 -2.96 -0.70 8.25
N VAL A 88 -2.56 0.55 8.52
CA VAL A 88 -3.42 1.55 9.18
C VAL A 88 -4.62 1.90 8.29
N LEU A 89 -4.37 2.16 7.01
CA LEU A 89 -5.43 2.47 6.04
C LEU A 89 -6.44 1.33 5.91
N LEU A 90 -6.00 0.08 6.05
CA LEU A 90 -6.84 -1.11 5.89
C LEU A 90 -7.39 -1.66 7.21
N ASP A 91 -7.39 -0.85 8.29
CA ASP A 91 -7.91 -1.22 9.61
C ASP A 91 -7.32 -2.54 10.15
N LYS A 92 -6.05 -2.83 9.86
CA LYS A 92 -5.42 -4.12 10.22
C LYS A 92 -5.14 -4.27 11.71
N ASP A 93 -5.21 -3.17 12.46
CA ASP A 93 -5.24 -3.13 13.92
C ASP A 93 -6.59 -3.57 14.52
N LYS A 94 -7.67 -3.57 13.73
CA LYS A 94 -9.02 -3.94 14.16
C LYS A 94 -9.33 -5.40 13.84
N LYS A 95 -10.25 -5.98 14.62
CA LYS A 95 -10.80 -7.32 14.36
C LYS A 95 -11.51 -7.33 12.99
N PRO A 96 -11.49 -8.45 12.24
CA PRO A 96 -12.09 -8.53 10.90
C PRO A 96 -13.52 -7.99 10.81
N GLY A 97 -14.40 -8.32 11.77
CA GLY A 97 -15.79 -7.83 11.80
C GLY A 97 -15.97 -6.35 12.15
N GLN A 98 -14.89 -5.62 12.46
CA GLN A 98 -14.90 -4.19 12.78
C GLN A 98 -14.18 -3.33 11.73
N ARG A 99 -13.53 -3.95 10.75
CA ARG A 99 -12.87 -3.24 9.65
C ARG A 99 -13.92 -2.63 8.74
N LYS A 100 -13.69 -1.40 8.29
CA LYS A 100 -14.58 -0.67 7.38
C LYS A 100 -13.97 -0.45 6.00
N ARG A 101 -12.71 -0.80 5.84
CA ARG A 101 -11.92 -0.54 4.64
C ARG A 101 -11.36 -1.83 4.07
N ALA A 102 -11.30 -1.90 2.75
CA ALA A 102 -10.80 -3.04 2.00
C ALA A 102 -9.72 -2.60 1.02
N GLY A 103 -8.83 -3.53 0.66
CA GLY A 103 -7.72 -3.23 -0.24
C GLY A 103 -7.39 -4.41 -1.12
N LEU A 104 -7.02 -4.13 -2.37
CA LEU A 104 -6.40 -5.08 -3.29
C LEU A 104 -4.95 -4.64 -3.52
N LEU A 105 -4.00 -5.48 -3.14
CA LEU A 105 -2.58 -5.23 -3.33
C LEU A 105 -2.06 -6.12 -4.46
N ILE A 106 -1.53 -5.50 -5.51
CA ILE A 106 -0.94 -6.16 -6.67
C ILE A 106 0.57 -5.96 -6.55
N THR A 107 1.32 -7.06 -6.58
CA THR A 107 2.78 -7.05 -6.50
C THR A 107 3.35 -8.27 -7.23
N HIS A 108 4.51 -8.08 -7.87
CA HIS A 108 5.21 -9.15 -8.57
C HIS A 108 6.15 -9.92 -7.64
N LEU A 109 6.90 -9.24 -6.77
CA LEU A 109 7.88 -9.90 -5.89
C LEU A 109 7.28 -10.34 -4.55
N GLY A 110 6.15 -9.77 -4.15
CA GLY A 110 5.49 -10.11 -2.90
C GLY A 110 6.27 -9.71 -1.65
N TYR A 111 7.40 -9.00 -1.77
CA TYR A 111 8.25 -8.68 -0.62
C TYR A 111 7.52 -7.78 0.39
N ILE A 112 6.68 -6.87 -0.09
CA ILE A 112 5.81 -6.02 0.76
C ILE A 112 4.85 -6.84 1.64
N LEU A 113 4.50 -8.07 1.24
CA LEU A 113 3.62 -8.95 2.03
C LEU A 113 4.27 -9.43 3.33
N ASN A 114 5.61 -9.35 3.47
CA ASN A 114 6.27 -9.58 4.77
C ASN A 114 5.83 -8.56 5.84
N PHE A 115 5.32 -7.40 5.42
CA PHE A 115 4.98 -6.28 6.30
C PHE A 115 3.47 -5.94 6.26
N VAL A 116 2.80 -6.17 5.13
CA VAL A 116 1.35 -5.98 4.99
C VAL A 116 0.61 -7.24 5.43
N LYS A 117 -0.31 -7.09 6.40
CA LYS A 117 -1.12 -8.21 6.92
C LYS A 117 -2.29 -8.51 5.97
N ALA A 118 -2.00 -9.12 4.83
CA ALA A 118 -3.01 -9.55 3.87
C ALA A 118 -3.93 -10.62 4.49
N ASP A 119 -5.20 -10.65 4.07
CA ASP A 119 -6.16 -11.65 4.57
C ASP A 119 -6.24 -12.89 3.66
N LYS A 120 -5.88 -12.73 2.38
CA LYS A 120 -5.90 -13.78 1.36
C LYS A 120 -4.98 -13.38 0.20
N ALA A 121 -4.30 -14.35 -0.39
CA ALA A 121 -3.52 -14.17 -1.60
C ALA A 121 -4.11 -14.94 -2.78
N HIS A 122 -3.89 -14.42 -3.98
CA HIS A 122 -4.33 -14.99 -5.25
C HIS A 122 -3.17 -14.91 -6.25
N VAL A 123 -2.86 -16.02 -6.92
CA VAL A 123 -1.89 -16.02 -8.03
C VAL A 123 -2.65 -16.02 -9.34
N LEU A 124 -2.35 -15.06 -10.21
CA LEU A 124 -2.92 -14.94 -11.54
C LEU A 124 -1.95 -15.50 -12.58
N MET A 125 -2.40 -16.46 -13.39
CA MET A 125 -1.64 -16.99 -14.52
C MET A 125 -2.56 -17.19 -15.72
N HIS A 126 -2.06 -16.87 -16.92
CA HIS A 126 -2.82 -17.02 -18.17
C HIS A 126 -4.22 -16.35 -18.12
N GLY A 127 -4.34 -15.23 -17.40
CA GLY A 127 -5.60 -14.50 -17.24
C GLY A 127 -6.61 -15.13 -16.27
N MET A 128 -6.23 -16.19 -15.55
CA MET A 128 -7.08 -16.88 -14.58
C MET A 128 -6.42 -16.95 -13.21
N ILE A 129 -7.22 -17.00 -12.13
CA ILE A 129 -6.71 -17.28 -10.79
C ILE A 129 -6.30 -18.74 -10.76
N ALA A 130 -5.00 -18.98 -10.71
CA ALA A 130 -4.43 -20.31 -10.72
C ALA A 130 -4.47 -20.97 -9.33
N CYS A 131 -4.24 -20.17 -8.28
CA CYS A 131 -4.36 -20.63 -6.90
C CYS A 131 -4.77 -19.49 -5.96
N SER A 132 -5.25 -19.85 -4.77
CA SER A 132 -5.67 -18.90 -3.73
C SER A 132 -5.53 -19.54 -2.36
N GLY A 133 -5.07 -18.78 -1.37
CA GLY A 133 -4.73 -19.37 -0.08
C GLY A 133 -4.26 -18.35 0.93
N ASP A 134 -3.63 -18.87 1.98
CA ASP A 134 -2.95 -18.05 2.97
C ASP A 134 -1.80 -17.27 2.31
N PRO A 135 -1.64 -15.96 2.57
CA PRO A 135 -0.58 -15.16 1.97
C PRO A 135 0.83 -15.64 2.28
N ASP A 136 1.09 -16.14 3.48
CA ASP A 136 2.43 -16.58 3.89
C ASP A 136 2.79 -17.89 3.19
N GLU A 137 1.84 -18.83 3.10
CA GLU A 137 2.00 -20.10 2.37
C GLU A 137 2.26 -19.84 0.87
N ILE A 138 1.44 -19.00 0.23
CA ILE A 138 1.62 -18.67 -1.20
C ILE A 138 2.97 -17.98 -1.44
N LEU A 139 3.39 -17.08 -0.56
CA LEU A 139 4.66 -16.39 -0.70
C LEU A 139 5.84 -17.34 -0.51
N GLU A 140 5.73 -18.31 0.40
CA GLU A 140 6.73 -19.35 0.60
C GLU A 140 6.87 -20.25 -0.63
N ASP A 141 5.75 -20.69 -1.22
CA ASP A 141 5.73 -21.49 -2.45
C ASP A 141 6.37 -20.74 -3.62
N ILE A 142 6.01 -19.47 -3.81
CA ILE A 142 6.59 -18.63 -4.87
C ILE A 142 8.11 -18.47 -4.69
N ARG A 143 8.60 -18.35 -3.46
CA ARG A 143 10.04 -18.22 -3.18
C ARG A 143 10.82 -19.50 -3.49
N LYS A 144 10.23 -20.67 -3.21
CA LYS A 144 10.89 -21.97 -3.38
C LYS A 144 10.80 -22.49 -4.81
N GLU A 145 9.63 -22.36 -5.43
CA GLU A 145 9.27 -23.07 -6.66
C GLU A 145 8.82 -22.11 -7.79
N GLY A 146 8.80 -20.81 -7.52
CA GLY A 146 8.22 -19.81 -8.42
C GLY A 146 6.69 -19.88 -8.47
N PHE A 147 6.08 -19.13 -9.39
CA PHE A 147 4.61 -19.07 -9.52
C PHE A 147 3.95 -20.40 -9.89
N ASN A 148 4.72 -21.37 -10.42
CA ASN A 148 4.21 -22.69 -10.78
C ASN A 148 4.00 -23.61 -9.58
N GLY A 149 4.71 -23.41 -8.46
CA GLY A 149 4.60 -24.27 -7.28
C GLY A 149 3.18 -24.30 -6.70
N CYS A 150 2.55 -23.13 -6.65
CA CYS A 150 1.18 -22.99 -6.17
C CYS A 150 0.13 -23.71 -7.05
N VAL A 151 0.42 -23.89 -8.34
CA VAL A 151 -0.46 -24.58 -9.29
C VAL A 151 -0.33 -26.11 -9.17
N GLY A 152 0.87 -26.62 -8.93
CA GLY A 152 1.11 -28.05 -8.73
C GLY A 152 0.36 -28.63 -7.52
N CYS A 153 0.22 -27.85 -6.45
CA CYS A 153 -0.57 -28.22 -5.26
C CYS A 153 -2.08 -28.26 -5.51
N ALA A 154 -2.62 -27.42 -6.41
CA ALA A 154 -4.03 -27.40 -6.73
C ALA A 154 -4.47 -28.65 -7.54
N GLU A 155 -3.59 -29.16 -8.42
CA GLU A 155 -3.85 -30.38 -9.20
C GLU A 155 -3.71 -31.67 -8.37
N CYS A 156 -2.90 -31.68 -7.30
CA CYS A 156 -2.73 -32.86 -6.43
C CYS A 156 -3.94 -33.22 -5.55
N ASN A 157 -4.91 -32.30 -5.40
CA ASN A 157 -6.15 -32.52 -4.64
C ASN A 157 -7.36 -32.87 -5.52
N SER A 158 -7.13 -33.31 -6.77
CA SER A 158 -8.16 -33.72 -7.73
C SER A 158 -8.23 -35.24 -7.91
#